data_AF-A0A7Y5LKB7-F1
#
_entry.id   AF-A0A7Y5LKB7-F1
#
_cell.length_a   1.000
_cell.length_b   1.000
_cell.length_c   1.000
_cell.angle_alpha   90.00
_cell.angle_beta   90.00
_cell.angle_gamma   90.00
#
_symmetry.space_group_name_H-M   'P 1'
#
loop_
_entity.id
_entity.type
_entity.pdbx_description
1 polymer ?
#
loop_
_entity_poly.entity_id
_entity_poly.type
_entity_poly.pdbx_seq_one_letter_code
_entity_poly.pdbx_strand_id
1 'polypeptide(L)'
;MTNIQIQSLTDSKGKVLENLISDNGTGNVKEIVEFIRSDGYLNTKKQFKQVLLHINQLRKFYDSFLKVVNNNAEEKEKKIQLLMIKANAEYAAKRLRTNRFKDFLSNRIDLVVKQNDTNFQNNLRALKLHFEALVAYYPKN
;
A
#
# COMPACT_ATOMS: atom_id res chain seq x y z
N MET A 1 -15.52 9.69 -19.17
CA MET A 1 -14.51 9.23 -18.20
C MET A 1 -13.15 9.50 -18.80
N THR A 2 -12.29 10.27 -18.13
CA THR A 2 -10.90 10.50 -18.55
C THR A 2 -10.08 9.25 -18.25
N ASN A 3 -9.49 8.65 -19.28
CA ASN A 3 -8.68 7.43 -19.18
C ASN A 3 -7.39 7.73 -18.39
N ILE A 4 -7.20 7.12 -17.23
CA ILE A 4 -6.01 7.31 -16.39
C ILE A 4 -4.90 6.39 -16.88
N GLN A 5 -3.81 6.97 -17.39
CA GLN A 5 -2.60 6.25 -17.75
C GLN A 5 -1.46 6.64 -16.82
N ILE A 6 -0.85 5.66 -16.16
CA ILE A 6 0.25 5.87 -15.21
C ILE A 6 1.53 5.37 -15.86
N GLN A 7 2.52 6.26 -15.99
CA GLN A 7 3.82 5.94 -16.60
C GLN A 7 4.91 5.61 -15.56
N SER A 8 4.69 5.94 -14.29
CA SER A 8 5.62 5.76 -13.19
C SER A 8 4.85 5.65 -11.87
N LEU A 9 5.32 4.85 -10.91
CA LEU A 9 4.73 4.75 -9.57
C LEU A 9 5.05 5.97 -8.67
N THR A 10 6.03 6.78 -9.05
CA THR A 10 6.46 7.96 -8.31
C THR A 10 6.40 9.24 -9.15
N ASP A 11 6.14 10.36 -8.49
CA ASP A 11 6.27 11.70 -9.09
C ASP A 11 7.75 12.08 -9.32
N SER A 12 7.96 13.25 -9.92
CA SER A 12 9.30 13.82 -10.15
C SER A 12 10.09 14.10 -8.87
N LYS A 13 9.45 14.01 -7.69
CA LYS A 13 10.04 14.20 -6.36
C LYS A 13 10.26 12.86 -5.63
N GLY A 14 10.00 11.73 -6.29
CA GLY A 14 10.14 10.40 -5.72
C GLY A 14 9.03 10.00 -4.74
N LYS A 15 7.93 10.76 -4.66
CA LYS A 15 6.76 10.39 -3.85
C LYS A 15 5.85 9.45 -4.62
N VAL A 16 5.31 8.45 -3.92
CA VAL A 16 4.33 7.51 -4.49
C VAL A 16 3.11 8.29 -5.00
N LEU A 17 2.73 8.05 -6.26
CA LEU A 17 1.54 8.68 -6.85
C LEU A 17 0.27 8.22 -6.14
N GLU A 18 -0.72 9.11 -6.09
CA GLU A 18 -2.00 8.81 -5.44
C GLU A 18 -2.83 7.79 -6.25
N ASN A 19 -2.87 8.00 -7.57
CA ASN A 19 -3.42 7.04 -8.52
C ASN A 19 -2.32 6.06 -8.91
N LEU A 20 -2.48 4.80 -8.52
CA LEU A 20 -1.55 3.70 -8.80
C LEU A 20 -2.14 2.64 -9.75
N ILE A 21 -3.39 2.82 -10.18
CA ILE A 21 -4.03 1.96 -11.19
C ILE A 21 -4.30 2.77 -12.43
N SER A 22 -3.82 2.26 -13.55
CA SER A 22 -4.16 2.72 -14.87
C SER A 22 -5.42 2.00 -15.37
N ASP A 23 -6.30 2.73 -16.02
CA ASP A 23 -7.54 2.22 -16.62
C ASP A 23 -7.26 1.30 -17.83
N ASN A 24 -6.06 1.41 -18.42
CA ASN A 24 -5.63 0.63 -19.58
C ASN A 24 -4.95 -0.71 -19.21
N GLY A 25 -4.94 -1.10 -17.92
CA GLY A 25 -4.57 -2.45 -17.48
C GLY A 25 -3.08 -2.80 -17.59
N THR A 26 -2.21 -1.86 -17.96
CA THR A 26 -0.77 -2.10 -18.03
C THR A 26 -0.11 -1.79 -16.67
N GLY A 27 0.52 -2.79 -16.04
CA GLY A 27 1.49 -2.59 -14.95
C GLY A 27 1.00 -2.69 -13.49
N ASN A 28 -0.30 -2.81 -13.24
CA ASN A 28 -0.89 -2.36 -11.96
C ASN A 28 -0.45 -3.08 -10.67
N VAL A 29 -0.13 -4.39 -10.68
CA VAL A 29 0.16 -5.13 -9.41
C VAL A 29 1.61 -5.62 -9.36
N LYS A 30 2.13 -6.11 -10.48
CA LYS A 30 3.50 -6.61 -10.57
C LYS A 30 4.53 -5.51 -10.25
N GLU A 31 4.31 -4.31 -10.77
CA GLU A 31 5.19 -3.16 -10.51
C GLU A 31 5.10 -2.69 -9.05
N ILE A 32 3.91 -2.76 -8.43
CA ILE A 32 3.74 -2.47 -6.99
C ILE A 32 4.49 -3.51 -6.15
N VAL A 33 4.40 -4.80 -6.50
CA VAL A 33 5.15 -5.87 -5.84
C VAL A 33 6.66 -5.63 -5.99
N GLU A 34 7.14 -5.31 -7.19
CA GLU A 34 8.54 -5.02 -7.45
C GLU A 34 9.02 -3.75 -6.70
N PHE A 35 8.19 -2.71 -6.64
CA PHE A 35 8.45 -1.52 -5.86
C PHE A 35 8.56 -1.84 -4.38
N ILE A 36 7.62 -2.59 -3.81
CA ILE A 36 7.63 -2.99 -2.39
C ILE A 36 8.86 -3.84 -2.06
N ARG A 37 9.31 -4.68 -3.00
CA ARG A 37 10.47 -5.56 -2.84
C ARG A 37 11.81 -4.85 -2.98
N SER A 38 11.89 -3.80 -3.78
CA SER A 38 13.16 -3.12 -4.00
C SER A 38 13.47 -2.22 -2.81
N ASP A 39 14.71 -2.28 -2.29
CA ASP A 39 15.11 -1.38 -1.21
C ASP A 39 15.60 -0.07 -1.82
N GLY A 40 15.18 1.05 -1.26
CA GLY A 40 15.53 2.38 -1.75
C GLY A 40 16.90 2.80 -1.23
N TYR A 41 17.98 2.24 -1.77
CA TYR A 41 19.29 2.90 -1.75
C TYR A 41 19.98 2.71 -3.09
N LEU A 42 20.12 3.84 -3.80
CA LEU A 42 20.89 4.00 -5.02
C LEU A 42 22.31 3.41 -4.90
N ASN A 43 22.74 2.69 -5.94
CA ASN A 43 24.13 2.67 -6.41
C ASN A 43 25.27 2.26 -5.46
N THR A 44 25.08 1.33 -4.53
CA THR A 44 26.24 0.63 -3.96
C THR A 44 26.19 -0.85 -4.32
N LYS A 45 27.24 -1.28 -5.03
CA LYS A 45 27.61 -2.68 -5.34
C LYS A 45 27.88 -3.52 -4.08
N LYS A 46 27.10 -3.34 -3.01
CA LYS A 46 27.02 -4.26 -1.89
C LYS A 46 25.68 -4.94 -2.01
N GLN A 47 25.72 -6.24 -2.32
CA GLN A 47 24.61 -7.16 -2.23
C GLN A 47 24.09 -7.18 -0.78
N PHE A 48 23.34 -6.16 -0.38
CA PHE A 48 22.49 -6.28 0.77
C PHE A 48 21.46 -7.33 0.37
N LYS A 49 21.51 -8.50 1.04
CA LYS A 49 20.46 -9.52 0.96
C LYS A 49 19.12 -8.79 0.86
N GLN A 50 18.40 -8.99 -0.25
CA GLN A 50 17.07 -8.41 -0.46
C GLN A 50 16.27 -8.60 0.82
N VAL A 51 16.06 -7.54 1.61
CA VAL A 51 15.23 -7.62 2.81
C VAL A 51 13.80 -7.59 2.32
N LEU A 52 13.34 -8.75 1.89
CA LEU A 52 11.99 -8.97 1.41
C LEU A 52 11.04 -8.80 2.58
N LEU A 53 10.03 -7.93 2.45
CA LEU A 53 8.82 -8.03 3.26
C LEU A 53 8.34 -9.49 3.16
N HIS A 54 8.33 -10.18 4.30
CA HIS A 54 7.92 -11.58 4.33
C HIS A 54 6.41 -11.66 4.09
N ILE A 55 5.93 -12.62 3.30
CA ILE A 55 4.50 -12.77 2.98
C ILE A 55 3.62 -12.84 4.24
N ASN A 56 4.06 -13.57 5.27
CA ASN A 56 3.40 -13.61 6.58
C ASN A 56 3.23 -12.23 7.24
N GLN A 57 4.17 -11.29 7.06
CA GLN A 57 4.03 -9.93 7.58
C GLN A 57 2.99 -9.14 6.78
N LEU A 58 3.05 -9.24 5.45
CA LEU A 58 2.05 -8.65 4.55
C LEU A 58 0.63 -9.13 4.91
N ARG A 59 0.47 -10.45 5.14
CA ARG A 59 -0.81 -11.05 5.56
C ARG A 59 -1.29 -10.52 6.91
N LYS A 60 -0.41 -10.35 7.91
CA LYS A 60 -0.78 -9.74 9.20
C LYS A 60 -1.35 -8.33 9.03
N PHE A 61 -0.73 -7.50 8.19
CA PHE A 61 -1.26 -6.17 7.89
C PHE A 61 -2.60 -6.24 7.17
N TYR A 62 -2.74 -7.15 6.21
CA TYR A 62 -3.98 -7.38 5.49
C TYR A 62 -5.12 -7.87 6.41
N ASP A 63 -4.87 -8.82 7.30
CA ASP A 63 -5.86 -9.31 8.26
C ASP A 63 -6.30 -8.21 9.23
N SER A 64 -5.35 -7.39 9.70
CA SER A 64 -5.67 -6.21 10.52
C SER A 64 -6.53 -5.21 9.74
N PHE A 65 -6.23 -4.99 8.47
CA PHE A 65 -7.01 -4.11 7.60
C PHE A 65 -8.41 -4.66 7.33
N LEU A 66 -8.56 -5.96 7.08
CA LEU A 66 -9.87 -6.59 6.89
C LEU A 66 -10.78 -6.43 8.12
N LYS A 67 -10.22 -6.50 9.34
CA LYS A 67 -10.99 -6.23 10.56
C LYS A 67 -11.60 -4.83 10.58
N VAL A 68 -10.89 -3.84 10.05
CA VAL A 68 -11.39 -2.45 9.94
C VAL A 68 -12.46 -2.34 8.86
N VAL A 69 -12.23 -2.96 7.69
CA VAL A 69 -13.20 -2.90 6.59
C VAL A 69 -14.52 -3.57 6.96
N ASN A 70 -14.44 -4.76 7.57
CA ASN A 70 -15.60 -5.62 7.79
C ASN A 70 -16.36 -5.33 9.09
N ASN A 71 -15.83 -4.47 9.97
CA ASN A 71 -16.58 -4.09 11.17
C ASN A 71 -17.71 -3.11 10.84
N ASN A 72 -18.68 -3.02 11.74
CA ASN A 72 -19.83 -2.12 11.64
C ASN A 72 -19.55 -0.73 12.26
N ALA A 73 -18.29 -0.39 12.49
CA ALA A 73 -17.93 0.89 13.09
C ALA A 73 -18.24 2.06 12.15
N GLU A 74 -18.52 3.22 12.73
CA GLU A 74 -18.75 4.45 11.98
C GLU A 74 -17.48 4.91 11.25
N GLU A 75 -17.65 5.76 10.24
CA GLU A 75 -16.54 6.28 9.42
C GLU A 75 -15.41 6.88 10.27
N LYS A 76 -15.75 7.69 11.28
CA LYS A 76 -14.77 8.33 12.15
C LYS A 76 -13.90 7.30 12.89
N GLU A 77 -14.52 6.24 13.38
CA GLU A 77 -13.81 5.17 14.06
C GLU A 77 -12.96 4.35 13.07
N LYS A 78 -13.49 4.02 11.89
CA LYS A 78 -12.71 3.37 10.83
C LYS A 78 -11.49 4.19 10.43
N LYS A 79 -11.62 5.51 10.28
CA LYS A 79 -10.49 6.43 10.01
C LYS A 79 -9.42 6.34 11.09
N ILE A 80 -9.81 6.34 12.37
CA ILE A 80 -8.87 6.16 13.50
C ILE A 80 -8.15 4.80 13.39
N GLN A 81 -8.90 3.72 13.16
CA GLN A 81 -8.32 2.38 13.03
C GLN A 81 -7.37 2.26 11.83
N LEU A 82 -7.67 2.91 10.70
CA LEU A 82 -6.76 3.00 9.56
C LEU A 82 -5.47 3.76 9.92
N LEU A 83 -5.56 4.87 10.66
CA LEU A 83 -4.38 5.59 11.14
C LEU A 83 -3.53 4.74 12.10
N MET A 84 -4.15 3.89 12.93
CA MET A 84 -3.42 2.92 13.75
C MET A 84 -2.66 1.89 12.91
N ILE A 85 -3.27 1.39 11.82
CA ILE A 85 -2.58 0.49 10.87
C ILE A 85 -1.39 1.20 10.23
N LYS A 86 -1.55 2.47 9.84
CA LYS A 86 -0.46 3.31 9.30
C LYS A 86 0.69 3.42 10.30
N ALA A 87 0.41 3.76 11.56
CA ALA A 87 1.43 3.86 12.61
C ALA A 87 2.14 2.52 12.86
N ASN A 88 1.40 1.41 12.85
CA ASN A 88 1.97 0.06 12.96
C ASN A 88 2.93 -0.26 11.80
N ALA A 89 2.62 0.18 10.58
CA ALA A 89 3.49 -0.01 9.42
C ALA A 89 4.76 0.84 9.53
N GLU A 90 4.67 2.06 10.05
CA GLU A 90 5.84 2.91 10.33
C GLU A 90 6.77 2.29 11.38
N TYR A 91 6.19 1.79 12.47
CA TYR A 91 6.95 1.08 13.48
C TYR A 91 7.61 -0.20 12.93
N ALA A 92 6.87 -0.99 12.17
CA ALA A 92 7.37 -2.21 11.54
C ALA A 92 8.51 -1.93 10.55
N ALA A 93 8.41 -0.85 9.76
CA ALA A 93 9.43 -0.48 8.79
C ALA A 93 10.79 -0.20 9.41
N LYS A 94 10.82 0.48 10.57
CA LYS A 94 12.07 0.73 11.31
C LYS A 94 12.77 -0.58 11.71
N ARG A 95 12.00 -1.57 12.16
CA ARG A 95 12.53 -2.87 12.62
C ARG A 95 12.86 -3.83 11.48
N LEU A 96 12.03 -3.85 10.43
CA LEU A 96 12.03 -4.89 9.40
C LEU A 96 12.57 -4.40 8.05
N ARG A 97 12.94 -3.12 7.95
CA ARG A 97 13.40 -2.46 6.72
C ARG A 97 12.38 -2.49 5.59
N THR A 98 11.09 -2.45 5.92
CA THR A 98 9.98 -2.48 4.95
C THR A 98 9.53 -1.06 4.56
N ASN A 99 10.48 -0.13 4.37
CA ASN A 99 10.22 1.29 4.17
C ASN A 99 9.25 1.56 3.00
N ARG A 100 9.44 0.86 1.88
CA ARG A 100 8.59 1.04 0.70
C ARG A 100 7.19 0.49 0.86
N PHE A 101 7.03 -0.62 1.59
CA PHE A 101 5.70 -1.09 1.99
C PHE A 101 5.00 -0.07 2.88
N LYS A 102 5.73 0.51 3.84
CA LYS A 102 5.22 1.60 4.68
C LYS A 102 4.83 2.82 3.83
N ASP A 103 5.65 3.24 2.88
CA ASP A 103 5.34 4.38 2.01
C ASP A 103 4.09 4.12 1.17
N PHE A 104 3.99 2.93 0.56
CA PHE A 104 2.79 2.49 -0.15
C PHE A 104 1.56 2.54 0.76
N LEU A 105 1.56 1.81 1.88
CA LEU A 105 0.39 1.69 2.74
C LEU A 105 -0.02 3.04 3.35
N SER A 106 0.95 3.87 3.74
CA SER A 106 0.71 5.21 4.28
C SER A 106 0.01 6.10 3.27
N ASN A 107 0.52 6.15 2.03
CA ASN A 107 -0.08 6.94 0.96
C ASN A 107 -1.53 6.51 0.69
N ARG A 108 -1.78 5.19 0.64
CA ARG A 108 -3.13 4.66 0.42
C ARG A 108 -4.10 4.98 1.55
N ILE A 109 -3.65 4.87 2.79
CA ILE A 109 -4.48 5.19 3.97
C ILE A 109 -4.79 6.69 3.99
N ASP A 110 -3.80 7.54 3.72
CA ASP A 110 -3.98 8.99 3.70
C ASP A 110 -5.00 9.41 2.65
N LEU A 111 -5.03 8.75 1.49
CA LEU A 111 -6.06 8.99 0.48
C LEU A 111 -7.47 8.67 0.98
N VAL A 112 -7.65 7.52 1.62
CA VAL A 112 -8.95 7.11 2.16
C VAL A 112 -9.40 8.07 3.26
N VAL A 113 -8.52 8.39 4.21
CA VAL A 113 -8.86 9.19 5.40
C VAL A 113 -9.21 10.65 5.05
N LYS A 114 -8.68 11.19 3.95
CA LYS A 114 -9.03 12.54 3.45
C LYS A 114 -10.45 12.63 2.87
N GLN A 115 -11.06 11.52 2.47
CA GLN A 115 -12.42 11.50 1.89
C GLN A 115 -13.48 11.44 2.97
N ASN A 116 -14.73 11.73 2.60
CA ASN A 116 -15.91 11.59 3.46
C ASN A 116 -17.05 10.84 2.75
N ASP A 117 -17.98 10.30 3.53
CA ASP A 117 -19.25 9.72 3.09
C ASP A 117 -19.05 8.62 2.01
N THR A 118 -19.81 8.71 0.90
CA THR A 118 -19.72 7.76 -0.21
C THR A 118 -18.32 7.68 -0.81
N ASN A 119 -17.58 8.79 -0.85
CA ASN A 119 -16.22 8.80 -1.37
C ASN A 119 -15.26 8.05 -0.44
N PHE A 120 -15.44 8.15 0.88
CA PHE A 120 -14.70 7.34 1.84
C PHE A 120 -14.92 5.85 1.60
N GLN A 121 -16.18 5.42 1.47
CA GLN A 121 -16.51 4.00 1.24
C GLN A 121 -15.95 3.47 -0.07
N ASN A 122 -16.05 4.26 -1.15
CA ASN A 122 -15.50 3.89 -2.46
C ASN A 122 -13.98 3.74 -2.41
N ASN A 123 -13.29 4.69 -1.75
CA ASN A 123 -11.83 4.63 -1.61
C ASN A 123 -11.38 3.51 -0.67
N LEU A 124 -12.13 3.24 0.40
CA LEU A 124 -11.86 2.11 1.30
C LEU A 124 -12.00 0.77 0.57
N ARG A 125 -13.04 0.62 -0.27
CA ARG A 125 -13.23 -0.56 -1.11
C ARG A 125 -12.13 -0.70 -2.16
N ALA A 126 -11.73 0.40 -2.79
CA ALA A 126 -10.61 0.39 -3.74
C ALA A 126 -9.32 -0.04 -3.04
N LEU A 127 -8.99 0.53 -1.87
CA LEU A 127 -7.85 0.09 -1.07
C LEU A 127 -7.92 -1.40 -0.75
N LYS A 128 -9.09 -1.93 -0.39
CA LYS A 128 -9.28 -3.35 -0.14
C LYS A 128 -8.89 -4.20 -1.35
N LEU A 129 -9.40 -3.87 -2.53
CA LEU A 129 -9.08 -4.59 -3.77
C LEU A 129 -7.58 -4.55 -4.08
N HIS A 130 -6.92 -3.42 -3.86
CA HIS A 130 -5.47 -3.31 -4.06
C HIS A 130 -4.69 -4.17 -3.07
N PHE A 131 -5.11 -4.20 -1.81
CA PHE A 131 -4.44 -4.99 -0.78
C PHE A 131 -4.65 -6.50 -1.02
N GLU A 132 -5.85 -6.91 -1.44
CA GLU A 132 -6.17 -8.26 -1.90
C GLU A 132 -5.28 -8.69 -3.07
N ALA A 133 -5.20 -7.85 -4.11
CA ALA A 133 -4.34 -8.11 -5.26
C ALA A 133 -2.87 -8.21 -4.85
N LEU A 134 -2.41 -7.28 -4.00
CA LEU A 134 -1.05 -7.31 -3.48
C LEU A 134 -0.76 -8.64 -2.77
N VAL A 135 -1.61 -9.07 -1.84
CA VAL A 135 -1.44 -10.35 -1.12
C VAL A 135 -1.50 -11.56 -2.04
N ALA A 136 -2.39 -11.56 -3.04
CA ALA A 136 -2.59 -12.68 -3.95
C ALA A 136 -1.38 -12.89 -4.89
N TYR A 137 -0.82 -11.80 -5.40
CA TYR A 137 0.30 -11.83 -6.35
C TYR A 137 1.67 -11.70 -5.68
N TYR A 138 1.73 -11.48 -4.37
CA TYR A 138 3.01 -11.45 -3.65
C TYR A 138 3.64 -12.86 -3.60
N PRO A 139 4.91 -13.02 -4.00
CA PRO A 139 5.58 -14.32 -4.02
C PRO A 139 5.59 -15.00 -2.65
N LYS A 140 5.27 -16.29 -2.63
CA LYS A 140 5.34 -17.17 -1.46
C LYS A 140 6.76 -17.72 -1.34
N ASN A 141 7.72 -16.88 -0.99
CA ASN A 141 9.07 -17.37 -0.64
C ASN A 141 9.06 -17.95 0.77
#